data_AF-A0A2N5WB80-F1
#
_entry.id   AF-A0A2N5WB80-F1
#
_cell.length_a   1.000
_cell.length_b   1.000
_cell.length_c   1.000
_cell.angle_alpha   90.00
_cell.angle_beta   90.00
_cell.angle_gamma   90.00
#
_symmetry.space_group_name_H-M   'P 1'
#
loop_
_entity.id
_entity.type
_entity.pdbx_description
1 polymer ?
#
loop_
_entity_poly.entity_id
_entity_poly.type
_entity_poly.pdbx_seq_one_letter_code
_entity_poly.pdbx_strand_id
1 'polypeptide(L)'
;MENGKTPKAKKPIYKRIWFWVVVVIVVAVIGSALGGGGKDKDKDSSDSKSTATSKSSSQAKTSSSSSSSSSSSEKPKSGWTQEIYDSITSAQTNFNDDGTMTYSGGTSYAEIEAKVGKPDTTSESSIGDQTTVLANWTSISWLKGETQSITIQYDKATGQITSKSKFNS
;
A
#
# COMPACT_ATOMS: atom_id res chain seq x y z
N MET A 1 -11.99 -50.57 -30.27
CA MET A 1 -11.04 -49.44 -30.36
C MET A 1 -11.82 -48.25 -30.88
N GLU A 2 -11.93 -47.16 -30.12
CA GLU A 2 -12.45 -45.88 -30.65
C GLU A 2 -11.67 -44.71 -30.05
N ASN A 3 -11.33 -43.74 -30.90
CA ASN A 3 -10.47 -42.60 -30.57
C ASN A 3 -11.31 -41.32 -30.38
N GLY A 4 -11.77 -41.06 -29.16
CA GLY A 4 -12.47 -39.82 -28.82
C GLY A 4 -11.53 -38.61 -28.66
N LYS A 5 -11.02 -38.03 -29.76
CA LYS A 5 -10.29 -36.75 -29.73
C LYS A 5 -11.25 -35.56 -29.84
N THR A 6 -11.61 -34.96 -28.71
CA THR A 6 -12.35 -33.69 -28.69
C THR A 6 -11.45 -32.49 -29.08
N PRO A 7 -11.92 -31.55 -29.93
CA PRO A 7 -11.14 -30.38 -30.31
C PRO A 7 -11.08 -29.38 -29.16
N LYS A 8 -9.87 -29.11 -28.66
CA LYS A 8 -9.64 -28.10 -27.60
C LYS A 8 -9.99 -26.71 -28.13
N ALA A 9 -10.96 -26.05 -27.50
CA ALA A 9 -11.38 -24.69 -27.86
C ALA A 9 -10.19 -23.72 -27.85
N LYS A 10 -9.99 -22.98 -28.95
CA LYS A 10 -8.92 -21.98 -29.05
C LYS A 10 -9.16 -20.87 -28.04
N LYS A 11 -8.13 -20.52 -27.26
CA LYS A 11 -8.23 -19.47 -26.23
C LYS A 11 -8.67 -18.14 -26.88
N PRO A 12 -9.57 -17.37 -26.24
CA PRO A 12 -10.05 -16.11 -26.78
C PRO A 12 -8.93 -15.06 -26.82
N ILE A 13 -8.36 -14.85 -28.01
CA ILE A 13 -7.27 -13.89 -28.21
C ILE A 13 -7.74 -12.45 -27.94
N TYR A 14 -9.05 -12.18 -28.03
CA TYR A 14 -9.66 -10.89 -27.68
C TYR A 14 -9.34 -10.41 -26.26
N LYS A 15 -9.11 -11.32 -25.29
CA LYS A 15 -8.66 -10.94 -23.93
C LYS A 15 -7.27 -10.30 -23.90
N ARG A 16 -6.45 -10.45 -24.95
CA ARG A 16 -5.11 -9.86 -25.06
C ARG A 16 -5.09 -8.60 -25.94
N ILE A 17 -5.89 -8.55 -27.00
CA ILE A 17 -5.92 -7.41 -27.92
C ILE A 17 -6.67 -6.20 -27.31
N TRP A 18 -7.65 -6.40 -26.44
CA TRP A 18 -8.42 -5.29 -25.85
C TRP A 18 -7.53 -4.25 -25.13
N PHE A 19 -6.48 -4.69 -24.44
CA PHE A 19 -5.54 -3.79 -23.78
C PHE A 19 -4.81 -2.86 -24.76
N TRP A 20 -4.40 -3.36 -25.93
CA TRP A 20 -3.76 -2.53 -26.96
C TRP A 20 -4.72 -1.50 -27.58
N VAL A 21 -6.01 -1.84 -27.75
CA VAL A 21 -7.00 -0.88 -28.26
C VAL A 21 -7.14 0.33 -27.31
N VAL A 22 -7.17 0.09 -26.00
CA VAL A 22 -7.24 1.17 -24.99
C VAL A 22 -5.99 2.05 -25.02
N VAL A 23 -4.79 1.45 -25.12
CA VAL A 23 -3.52 2.20 -25.17
C VAL A 23 -3.45 3.10 -26.41
N VAL A 24 -3.85 2.62 -27.59
CA VAL A 24 -3.86 3.44 -28.83
C VAL A 24 -4.83 4.63 -28.70
N ILE A 25 -6.01 4.43 -28.10
CA ILE A 25 -6.97 5.52 -27.87
C ILE A 25 -6.35 6.60 -26.97
N VAL A 26 -5.75 6.23 -25.83
CA VAL A 26 -5.13 7.19 -24.90
C VAL A 26 -4.03 8.02 -25.58
N VAL A 27 -3.17 7.37 -26.38
CA VAL A 27 -2.11 8.07 -27.12
C VAL A 27 -2.68 9.02 -28.18
N ALA A 28 -3.79 8.67 -28.85
CA ALA A 28 -4.44 9.53 -29.83
C ALA A 28 -5.04 10.81 -29.21
N VAL A 29 -5.64 10.72 -28.01
CA VAL A 29 -6.15 11.91 -27.31
C VAL A 29 -5.01 12.85 -26.90
N ILE A 30 -3.92 12.31 -26.34
CA ILE A 30 -2.78 13.11 -25.86
C ILE A 30 -2.02 13.73 -27.05
N GLY A 31 -1.86 13.01 -28.16
CA GLY A 31 -1.17 13.49 -29.36
C GLY A 31 -1.83 14.71 -30.04
N SER A 32 -3.10 15.00 -29.72
CA SER A 32 -3.85 16.13 -30.28
C SER A 32 -3.70 17.43 -29.47
N ALA A 33 -3.15 17.37 -28.25
CA ALA A 33 -3.09 18.52 -27.32
C ALA A 33 -1.81 19.38 -27.42
N LEU A 34 -0.83 18.96 -28.23
CA LEU A 34 0.49 19.63 -28.34
C LEU A 34 0.59 20.59 -29.54
N GLY A 35 -0.51 20.85 -30.24
CA GLY A 35 -0.56 21.67 -31.47
C GLY A 35 -1.30 23.00 -31.31
N GLY A 36 -0.63 24.01 -30.73
CA GLY A 36 -1.11 25.40 -30.63
C GLY A 36 -1.62 25.79 -29.23
N GLY A 37 -1.39 27.00 -28.71
CA GLY A 37 -0.67 28.15 -29.26
C GLY A 37 -1.45 29.46 -29.04
N GLY A 38 -1.06 30.27 -28.06
CA GLY A 38 -1.54 31.67 -27.95
C GLY A 38 -1.85 32.21 -26.53
N LYS A 39 -0.94 33.04 -26.03
CA LYS A 39 -1.11 34.31 -25.29
C LYS A 39 -2.25 34.51 -24.26
N ASP A 40 -1.81 34.86 -23.05
CA ASP A 40 -2.18 36.05 -22.26
C ASP A 40 -3.64 36.56 -22.26
N LYS A 41 -4.28 36.54 -21.07
CA LYS A 41 -4.82 37.77 -20.45
C LYS A 41 -5.30 37.61 -19.00
N ASP A 42 -4.65 38.39 -18.13
CA ASP A 42 -5.24 39.37 -17.18
C ASP A 42 -6.32 39.00 -16.13
N LYS A 43 -6.11 39.60 -14.93
CA LYS A 43 -7.10 40.16 -13.98
C LYS A 43 -7.91 39.22 -13.07
N ASP A 44 -8.23 39.58 -11.81
CA ASP A 44 -7.80 40.69 -10.93
C ASP A 44 -8.14 40.34 -9.45
N SER A 45 -7.70 41.20 -8.52
CA SER A 45 -8.43 41.68 -7.33
C SER A 45 -8.13 41.17 -5.92
N SER A 46 -8.06 42.19 -5.05
CA SER A 46 -8.32 42.23 -3.60
C SER A 46 -7.30 41.51 -2.71
N ASP A 47 -6.27 42.19 -2.20
CA ASP A 47 -6.31 43.17 -1.11
C ASP A 47 -6.69 42.56 0.25
N SER A 48 -5.71 42.46 1.16
CA SER A 48 -5.69 43.28 2.39
C SER A 48 -4.43 43.05 3.22
N LYS A 49 -3.89 44.13 3.79
CA LYS A 49 -2.55 44.19 4.39
C LYS A 49 -2.61 44.51 5.89
N SER A 50 -1.92 43.67 6.67
CA SER A 50 -1.38 43.94 8.01
C SER A 50 -2.33 44.33 9.16
N THR A 51 -2.15 43.66 10.30
CA THR A 51 -1.72 44.33 11.54
C THR A 51 -1.00 43.31 12.43
N ALA A 52 0.11 43.73 13.03
CA ALA A 52 0.90 42.93 13.97
C ALA A 52 0.60 43.34 15.42
N THR A 53 0.83 42.46 16.39
CA THR A 53 1.29 42.80 17.75
C THR A 53 1.94 41.57 18.40
N SER A 54 2.93 41.80 19.25
CA SER A 54 3.96 40.82 19.62
C SER A 54 4.12 40.64 21.14
N LYS A 55 4.27 39.39 21.59
CA LYS A 55 5.04 38.94 22.78
C LYS A 55 5.10 37.40 22.73
N SER A 56 6.25 36.70 22.73
CA SER A 56 7.45 36.77 23.59
C SER A 56 7.12 36.45 25.05
N SER A 57 7.71 35.47 25.75
CA SER A 57 8.80 34.50 25.47
C SER A 57 8.47 33.13 26.14
N SER A 58 9.27 32.04 26.19
CA SER A 58 10.70 31.76 25.94
C SER A 58 10.87 30.30 25.39
N GLN A 59 11.90 29.97 24.59
CA GLN A 59 13.16 29.25 24.94
C GLN A 59 13.00 27.73 25.22
N ALA A 60 13.80 26.80 24.66
CA ALA A 60 15.06 26.92 23.91
C ALA A 60 15.10 26.06 22.63
N LYS A 61 15.88 26.51 21.63
CA LYS A 61 16.50 25.64 20.64
C LYS A 61 17.87 25.17 21.16
N THR A 62 18.30 23.97 20.82
CA THR A 62 19.73 23.72 20.53
C THR A 62 19.84 22.85 19.29
N SER A 63 20.58 23.35 18.31
CA SER A 63 20.82 22.72 17.01
C SER A 63 22.31 22.48 16.82
N SER A 64 22.72 21.22 16.73
CA SER A 64 23.97 20.74 16.10
C SER A 64 24.02 19.22 16.28
N SER A 65 23.85 18.39 15.24
CA SER A 65 24.81 18.09 14.17
C SER A 65 26.09 17.38 14.65
N SER A 66 26.06 16.04 14.71
CA SER A 66 27.14 15.20 14.15
C SER A 66 26.83 13.69 14.24
N SER A 67 26.87 13.05 13.07
CA SER A 67 27.29 11.67 12.81
C SER A 67 27.54 10.71 14.00
N SER A 68 26.60 9.79 14.18
CA SER A 68 26.88 8.35 14.17
C SER A 68 25.84 7.70 13.25
N SER A 69 26.10 7.36 11.99
CA SER A 69 27.21 6.56 11.46
C SER A 69 27.43 5.22 12.17
N SER A 70 26.38 4.67 12.78
CA SER A 70 26.18 3.22 12.76
C SER A 70 25.78 2.82 11.34
N SER A 71 26.80 2.57 10.50
CA SER A 71 26.65 1.92 9.21
C SER A 71 26.22 0.46 9.42
N SER A 72 24.96 0.25 9.78
CA SER A 72 24.33 -1.06 9.82
C SER A 72 24.16 -1.55 8.39
N SER A 73 25.22 -2.18 7.85
CA SER A 73 25.13 -3.04 6.68
C SER A 73 24.39 -4.33 7.05
N GLU A 74 23.14 -4.17 7.45
CA GLU A 74 22.26 -5.25 7.83
C GLU A 74 21.48 -5.71 6.61
N LYS A 75 21.87 -6.90 6.15
CA LYS A 75 21.08 -7.92 5.47
C LYS A 75 19.56 -7.63 5.47
N PRO A 76 18.86 -7.72 4.32
CA PRO A 76 17.44 -7.35 4.22
C PRO A 76 16.64 -7.96 5.37
N LYS A 77 16.07 -7.10 6.22
CA LYS A 77 15.51 -7.49 7.54
C LYS A 77 14.31 -8.43 7.46
N SER A 78 13.71 -8.56 6.27
CA SER A 78 12.51 -9.35 6.05
C SER A 78 12.55 -10.06 4.69
N GLY A 79 11.91 -11.22 4.61
CA GLY A 79 11.70 -11.99 3.38
C GLY A 79 10.57 -11.43 2.50
N TRP A 80 10.21 -10.15 2.64
CA TRP A 80 9.16 -9.53 1.86
C TRP A 80 9.56 -9.35 0.40
N THR A 81 8.74 -9.87 -0.50
CA THR A 81 8.77 -9.57 -1.93
C THR A 81 7.41 -8.98 -2.35
N GLN A 82 7.39 -8.24 -3.46
CA GLN A 82 6.14 -7.65 -3.96
C GLN A 82 5.07 -8.71 -4.24
N GLU A 83 5.45 -9.87 -4.80
CA GLU A 83 4.54 -11.01 -5.03
C GLU A 83 3.90 -11.52 -3.73
N ILE A 84 4.61 -11.57 -2.61
CA ILE A 84 4.03 -11.97 -1.30
C ILE A 84 3.03 -10.92 -0.86
N TYR A 85 3.38 -9.63 -0.89
CA TYR A 85 2.47 -8.54 -0.53
C TYR A 85 1.20 -8.53 -1.41
N ASP A 86 1.36 -8.66 -2.72
CA ASP A 86 0.25 -8.64 -3.67
C ASP A 86 -0.63 -9.90 -3.53
N SER A 87 -0.07 -11.05 -3.14
CA SER A 87 -0.82 -12.30 -2.89
C SER A 87 -1.73 -12.29 -1.65
N ILE A 88 -1.51 -11.38 -0.68
CA ILE A 88 -2.31 -11.31 0.54
C ILE A 88 -3.75 -10.88 0.21
N THR A 89 -4.71 -11.71 0.58
CA THR A 89 -6.15 -11.44 0.51
C THR A 89 -6.64 -10.96 1.88
N SER A 90 -7.29 -9.80 1.92
CA SER A 90 -8.04 -9.37 3.11
C SER A 90 -9.30 -10.22 3.29
N ALA A 91 -9.57 -10.64 4.52
CA ALA A 91 -10.76 -11.37 4.89
C ALA A 91 -12.03 -10.54 4.68
N GLN A 92 -13.10 -11.22 4.29
CA GLN A 92 -14.44 -10.66 4.27
C GLN A 92 -15.04 -10.68 5.68
N THR A 93 -15.72 -9.61 6.03
CA THR A 93 -16.54 -9.50 7.23
C THR A 93 -17.86 -10.25 7.04
N ASN A 94 -18.22 -11.09 8.00
CA ASN A 94 -19.53 -11.73 8.13
C ASN A 94 -20.16 -11.29 9.45
N PHE A 95 -21.47 -11.06 9.44
CA PHE A 95 -22.25 -10.77 10.63
C PHE A 95 -23.10 -11.99 10.97
N ASN A 96 -23.05 -12.43 12.22
CA ASN A 96 -23.75 -13.59 12.72
C ASN A 96 -25.11 -13.18 13.30
N ASP A 97 -26.05 -14.13 13.42
CA ASP A 97 -27.40 -13.89 13.96
C ASP A 97 -27.40 -13.43 15.44
N ASP A 98 -26.33 -13.70 16.18
CA ASP A 98 -26.11 -13.25 17.56
C ASP A 98 -25.56 -11.81 17.67
N GLY A 99 -25.37 -11.13 16.53
CA GLY A 99 -24.81 -9.78 16.45
C GLY A 99 -23.28 -9.73 16.51
N THR A 100 -22.59 -10.87 16.64
CA THR A 100 -21.13 -10.92 16.55
C THR A 100 -20.65 -10.81 15.09
N MET A 101 -19.37 -10.48 14.93
CA MET A 101 -18.73 -10.30 13.63
C MET A 101 -17.56 -11.27 13.51
N THR A 102 -17.42 -11.92 12.35
CA THR A 102 -16.32 -12.86 12.07
C THR A 102 -15.69 -12.58 10.73
N TYR A 103 -14.42 -12.97 10.58
CA TYR A 103 -13.67 -12.81 9.35
C TYR A 103 -13.52 -14.16 8.62
N SER A 104 -13.62 -14.18 7.29
CA SER A 104 -13.41 -15.39 6.48
C SER A 104 -12.82 -15.10 5.10
N GLY A 105 -12.16 -16.10 4.49
CA GLY A 105 -11.58 -16.00 3.15
C GLY A 105 -10.32 -15.14 3.02
N GLY A 106 -9.73 -14.70 4.14
CA GLY A 106 -8.47 -13.96 4.15
C GLY A 106 -7.26 -14.89 4.19
N THR A 107 -6.09 -14.36 3.81
CA THR A 107 -4.81 -15.05 4.01
C THR A 107 -4.51 -15.17 5.51
N SER A 108 -4.01 -16.33 5.95
CA SER A 108 -3.57 -16.51 7.34
C SER A 108 -2.33 -15.66 7.63
N TYR A 109 -2.34 -14.93 8.75
CA TYR A 109 -1.18 -14.19 9.23
C TYR A 109 0.04 -15.11 9.45
N ALA A 110 -0.17 -16.33 9.96
CA ALA A 110 0.89 -17.30 10.22
C ALA A 110 1.61 -17.75 8.93
N GLU A 111 0.91 -17.84 7.80
CA GLU A 111 1.55 -18.11 6.50
C GLU A 111 2.46 -16.98 6.04
N ILE A 112 2.11 -15.73 6.37
CA ILE A 112 2.93 -14.57 6.05
C ILE A 112 4.15 -14.51 6.98
N GLU A 113 3.99 -14.64 8.30
CA GLU A 113 5.12 -14.69 9.24
C GLU A 113 6.11 -15.82 8.88
N ALA A 114 5.61 -17.00 8.48
CA ALA A 114 6.45 -18.12 8.04
C ALA A 114 7.23 -17.84 6.74
N LYS A 115 6.73 -16.96 5.85
CA LYS A 115 7.39 -16.60 4.59
C LYS A 115 8.36 -15.43 4.74
N VAL A 116 7.97 -14.40 5.48
CA VAL A 116 8.69 -13.10 5.54
C VAL A 116 9.51 -12.92 6.81
N GLY A 117 9.29 -13.77 7.82
CA GLY A 117 9.84 -13.63 9.15
C GLY A 117 8.96 -12.79 10.08
N LYS A 118 9.36 -12.71 11.35
CA LYS A 118 8.67 -11.94 12.38
C LYS A 118 8.63 -10.44 12.06
N PRO A 119 7.56 -9.71 12.44
CA PRO A 119 7.54 -8.26 12.39
C PRO A 119 8.56 -7.64 13.35
N ASP A 120 8.95 -6.39 13.07
CA ASP A 120 9.78 -5.61 13.99
C ASP A 120 9.00 -5.20 15.25
N THR A 121 7.70 -4.90 15.09
CA THR A 121 6.80 -4.57 16.20
C THR A 121 5.41 -5.14 16.00
N THR A 122 4.74 -5.46 17.11
CA THR A 122 3.30 -5.77 17.15
C THR A 122 2.58 -4.87 18.14
N SER A 123 1.31 -4.57 17.87
CA SER A 123 0.41 -3.86 18.77
C SER A 123 -0.97 -4.51 18.73
N GLU A 124 -1.59 -4.72 19.88
CA GLU A 124 -2.91 -5.34 20.00
C GLU A 124 -3.96 -4.31 20.46
N SER A 125 -5.18 -4.44 19.95
CA SER A 125 -6.32 -3.62 20.37
C SER A 125 -7.61 -4.46 20.38
N SER A 126 -8.43 -4.29 21.41
CA SER A 126 -9.67 -5.04 21.59
C SER A 126 -10.88 -4.12 21.75
N ILE A 127 -11.99 -4.46 21.10
CA ILE A 127 -13.27 -3.74 21.15
C ILE A 127 -14.36 -4.79 21.39
N GLY A 128 -14.91 -4.85 22.61
CA GLY A 128 -15.71 -6.00 23.04
C GLY A 128 -14.86 -7.28 22.98
N ASP A 129 -15.44 -8.37 22.47
CA ASP A 129 -14.75 -9.66 22.30
C ASP A 129 -13.80 -9.69 21.08
N GLN A 130 -13.86 -8.69 20.19
CA GLN A 130 -13.04 -8.62 18.98
C GLN A 130 -11.64 -8.07 19.32
N THR A 131 -10.61 -8.90 19.18
CA THR A 131 -9.20 -8.47 19.28
C THR A 131 -8.54 -8.44 17.91
N THR A 132 -7.87 -7.33 17.58
CA THR A 132 -7.07 -7.17 16.36
C THR A 132 -5.62 -6.92 16.70
N VAL A 133 -4.72 -7.35 15.82
CA VAL A 133 -3.28 -7.16 15.97
C VAL A 133 -2.72 -6.48 14.73
N LEU A 134 -1.94 -5.42 14.94
CA LEU A 134 -1.13 -4.75 13.93
C LEU A 134 0.29 -5.29 14.03
N ALA A 135 0.77 -5.95 12.97
CA ALA A 135 2.14 -6.39 12.80
C ALA A 135 2.85 -5.48 11.79
N ASN A 136 3.99 -4.93 12.16
CA ASN A 136 4.69 -3.92 11.37
C ASN A 136 6.13 -4.35 11.05
N TRP A 137 6.49 -4.27 9.77
CA TRP A 137 7.84 -4.48 9.26
C TRP A 137 8.34 -3.16 8.65
N THR A 138 9.59 -2.85 8.88
CA THR A 138 10.27 -1.61 8.50
C THR A 138 11.56 -1.92 7.75
N SER A 139 12.17 -0.89 7.13
CA SER A 139 13.45 -1.03 6.41
C SER A 139 13.42 -2.13 5.33
N ILE A 140 12.27 -2.31 4.68
CA ILE A 140 12.05 -3.33 3.66
C ILE A 140 12.57 -2.81 2.31
N SER A 141 13.55 -3.49 1.72
CA SER A 141 14.27 -3.01 0.54
C SER A 141 14.15 -3.96 -0.66
N TRP A 142 12.91 -4.30 -1.06
CA TRP A 142 12.68 -5.07 -2.30
C TRP A 142 12.77 -4.23 -3.58
N LEU A 143 12.72 -2.89 -3.46
CA LEU A 143 13.04 -1.96 -4.55
C LEU A 143 14.45 -1.40 -4.33
N LYS A 144 15.21 -1.23 -5.42
CA LYS A 144 16.60 -0.80 -5.33
C LYS A 144 16.70 0.67 -4.94
N GLY A 145 17.14 0.92 -3.71
CA GLY A 145 17.39 2.27 -3.19
C GLY A 145 16.20 2.91 -2.47
N GLU A 146 15.10 2.18 -2.28
CA GLU A 146 13.94 2.63 -1.52
C GLU A 146 13.71 1.72 -0.32
N THR A 147 13.52 2.31 0.86
CA THR A 147 13.05 1.60 2.06
C THR A 147 11.54 1.75 2.19
N GLN A 148 10.86 0.64 2.42
CA GLN A 148 9.43 0.58 2.66
C GLN A 148 9.13 0.04 4.06
N SER A 149 7.92 0.32 4.53
CA SER A 149 7.32 -0.33 5.69
C SER A 149 6.01 -0.99 5.27
N ILE A 150 5.72 -2.18 5.80
CA ILE A 150 4.43 -2.87 5.67
C ILE A 150 3.79 -2.94 7.04
N THR A 151 2.50 -2.64 7.10
CA THR A 151 1.64 -3.00 8.24
C THR A 151 0.59 -4.02 7.79
N ILE A 152 0.49 -5.12 8.52
CA ILE A 152 -0.57 -6.12 8.38
C ILE A 152 -1.46 -6.05 9.62
N GLN A 153 -2.77 -5.89 9.41
CA GLN A 153 -3.76 -6.09 10.47
C GLN A 153 -4.37 -7.49 10.31
N TYR A 154 -4.48 -8.23 11.41
CA TYR A 154 -5.21 -9.49 11.45
C TYR A 154 -6.12 -9.55 12.68
N ASP A 155 -7.20 -10.32 12.55
CA ASP A 155 -8.04 -10.71 13.68
C ASP A 155 -7.34 -11.81 14.48
N LYS A 156 -7.25 -11.63 15.80
CA LYS A 156 -6.56 -12.57 16.69
C LYS A 156 -7.34 -13.89 16.87
N ALA A 157 -8.66 -13.88 16.72
CA ALA A 157 -9.50 -15.06 16.92
C ALA A 157 -9.38 -16.06 15.76
N THR A 158 -9.48 -15.58 14.52
CA THR A 158 -9.36 -16.43 13.31
C THR A 158 -7.95 -16.46 12.71
N GLY A 159 -7.06 -15.56 13.11
CA GLY A 159 -5.71 -15.43 12.55
C GLY A 159 -5.67 -14.92 11.11
N GLN A 160 -6.80 -14.45 10.56
CA GLN A 160 -6.87 -13.97 9.18
C GLN A 160 -6.56 -12.49 9.05
N ILE A 161 -5.83 -12.15 8.00
CA ILE A 161 -5.51 -10.77 7.65
C ILE A 161 -6.78 -10.03 7.25
N THR A 162 -7.08 -8.94 7.93
CA THR A 162 -8.23 -8.07 7.65
C THR A 162 -7.82 -6.87 6.80
N SER A 163 -6.59 -6.36 6.98
CA SER A 163 -6.07 -5.22 6.23
C SER A 163 -4.56 -5.33 5.99
N LYS A 164 -4.10 -4.71 4.90
CA LYS A 164 -2.67 -4.55 4.58
C LYS A 164 -2.41 -3.13 4.07
N SER A 165 -1.30 -2.55 4.46
CA SER A 165 -0.82 -1.27 3.94
C SER A 165 0.69 -1.29 3.74
N LYS A 166 1.17 -0.46 2.81
CA LYS A 166 2.59 -0.20 2.59
C LYS A 166 2.85 1.30 2.53
N PHE A 167 4.00 1.72 3.03
CA PHE A 167 4.45 3.10 3.04
C PHE A 167 5.89 3.15 2.54
N ASN A 168 6.18 4.04 1.59
CA ASN A 168 7.55 4.37 1.20
C ASN A 168 8.11 5.38 2.20
N SER A 169 9.36 5.20 2.62
CA SER A 169 10.10 6.11 3.51
C SER A 169 11.11 6.94 2.74
#